data_AF-A0A3A5WCD8-F1
#
_entry.id   AF-A0A3A5WCD8-F1
#
_cell.length_a   1.000
_cell.length_b   1.000
_cell.length_c   1.000
_cell.angle_alpha   90.00
_cell.angle_beta   90.00
_cell.angle_gamma   90.00
#
_symmetry.space_group_name_H-M   'P 1'
#
loop_
_entity.id
_entity.type
_entity.pdbx_description
1 polymer ?
#
loop_
_entity_poly.entity_id
_entity_poly.type
_entity_poly.pdbx_seq_one_letter_code
_entity_poly.pdbx_strand_id
1 'polypeptide(L)'
;MALEVHVLGTSSARPAQGRSVSGSIVETPNGMFVVDCGEGFQNRLVTHRSHMKNHAGRRLKVSKISAILLTHGHLDHTWGVLPWMQTMALDGRKDKLWVIGPTTSEVIDALLGSDVEPEVTPSDLVIQYDMWMDLGANSEMLGYDVEWILGDGERWVNMNDGSEVKLPQPLKNVKISAHKTQHTVPSCAWKISTNGKKGKFKRELTQQIPDEIKASLASGNDVEFEGQLLLAKNYRGGSIPGLSVIVSGDTAEQAIDAECDLLIHEATFLQSHSDIANEHLHSTAAGAARTAVECGAKHLALTHYSGRLENHEPSLSEAREIHQSVVALSDGDRLILNDDFSLSHLHKSSEGWEQQD
;
A
#
# COMPACT_ATOMS: atom_id res chain seq x y z
N MET A 1 16.81 -3.58 4.06
CA MET A 1 15.52 -3.60 3.39
C MET A 1 14.92 -2.25 3.62
N ALA A 2 14.20 -1.78 2.63
CA ALA A 2 13.38 -0.63 2.80
C ALA A 2 12.03 -0.95 2.18
N LEU A 3 10.98 -0.40 2.77
CA LEU A 3 9.74 -0.18 2.06
C LEU A 3 9.82 1.23 1.49
N GLU A 4 9.61 1.36 0.20
CA GLU A 4 9.60 2.66 -0.46
C GLU A 4 8.21 2.95 -0.99
N VAL A 5 7.65 4.11 -0.66
CA VAL A 5 6.36 4.57 -1.20
C VAL A 5 6.59 5.71 -2.16
N HIS A 6 6.08 5.56 -3.38
CA HIS A 6 6.04 6.61 -4.39
C HIS A 6 4.63 7.18 -4.46
N VAL A 7 4.49 8.45 -4.14
CA VAL A 7 3.19 9.13 -4.11
C VAL A 7 2.97 9.76 -5.47
N LEU A 8 1.91 9.38 -6.19
CA LEU A 8 1.64 9.90 -7.53
C LEU A 8 0.44 10.83 -7.58
N GLY A 9 -0.25 11.04 -6.47
CA GLY A 9 -1.37 11.98 -6.37
C GLY A 9 -1.78 12.21 -4.92
N THR A 10 -2.01 13.46 -4.55
CA THR A 10 -2.36 13.87 -3.17
C THR A 10 -3.60 14.75 -3.06
N SER A 11 -4.38 14.93 -4.13
CA SER A 11 -5.61 15.73 -4.13
C SER A 11 -6.84 14.88 -3.88
N SER A 12 -7.78 15.38 -3.08
CA SER A 12 -9.09 14.75 -2.87
C SER A 12 -10.10 15.07 -3.99
N ALA A 13 -10.91 14.08 -4.39
CA ALA A 13 -12.06 14.18 -5.30
C ALA A 13 -11.75 14.58 -6.75
N ARG A 14 -10.83 15.52 -6.99
CA ARG A 14 -10.45 16.02 -8.31
C ARG A 14 -9.05 16.63 -8.29
N PRO A 15 -8.37 16.75 -9.44
CA PRO A 15 -7.12 17.48 -9.52
C PRO A 15 -7.31 18.94 -9.09
N ALA A 16 -6.44 19.43 -8.21
CA ALA A 16 -6.52 20.79 -7.70
C ALA A 16 -5.14 21.33 -7.35
N GLN A 17 -4.89 22.59 -7.69
CA GLN A 17 -3.65 23.30 -7.33
C GLN A 17 -2.36 22.55 -7.73
N GLY A 18 -2.38 21.92 -8.91
CA GLY A 18 -1.25 21.12 -9.41
C GLY A 18 -1.10 19.73 -8.77
N ARG A 19 -1.97 19.36 -7.83
CA ARG A 19 -2.05 18.02 -7.25
C ARG A 19 -3.01 17.14 -8.04
N SER A 20 -2.64 15.89 -8.22
CA SER A 20 -3.42 14.88 -8.91
C SER A 20 -4.22 14.04 -7.93
N VAL A 21 -5.24 13.35 -8.43
CA VAL A 21 -6.03 12.41 -7.62
C VAL A 21 -5.24 11.16 -7.22
N SER A 22 -5.75 10.47 -6.20
CA SER A 22 -5.14 9.35 -5.50
C SER A 22 -4.44 8.31 -6.39
N GLY A 23 -3.28 7.87 -5.91
CA GLY A 23 -2.57 6.74 -6.47
C GLY A 23 -1.12 6.69 -5.99
N SER A 24 -0.72 5.56 -5.44
CA SER A 24 0.61 5.36 -4.87
C SER A 24 1.19 4.00 -5.26
N ILE A 25 2.51 3.89 -5.23
CA ILE A 25 3.22 2.63 -5.45
C ILE A 25 4.02 2.30 -4.20
N VAL A 26 3.79 1.11 -3.65
CA VAL A 26 4.59 0.57 -2.55
C VAL A 26 5.59 -0.44 -3.13
N GLU A 27 6.85 -0.02 -3.20
CA GLU A 27 8.00 -0.84 -3.62
C GLU A 27 8.56 -1.61 -2.42
N THR A 28 8.66 -2.94 -2.59
CA THR A 28 9.22 -3.87 -1.61
C THR A 28 10.44 -4.57 -2.20
N PRO A 29 11.27 -5.25 -1.39
CA PRO A 29 12.38 -6.04 -1.91
C PRO A 29 11.97 -7.16 -2.90
N ASN A 30 10.71 -7.59 -2.89
CA ASN A 30 10.24 -8.74 -3.65
C ASN A 30 9.33 -8.39 -4.84
N GLY A 31 8.89 -7.13 -4.95
CA GLY A 31 7.96 -6.66 -5.98
C GLY A 31 7.24 -5.40 -5.51
N MET A 32 6.22 -4.98 -6.26
CA MET A 32 5.51 -3.75 -5.99
C MET A 32 3.99 -3.95 -6.01
N PHE A 33 3.31 -3.09 -5.25
CA PHE A 33 1.86 -2.93 -5.28
C PHE A 33 1.52 -1.51 -5.68
N VAL A 34 0.42 -1.34 -6.41
CA VAL A 34 -0.23 -0.05 -6.57
C VAL A 34 -1.36 0.02 -5.57
N VAL A 35 -1.46 1.11 -4.82
CA VAL A 35 -2.63 1.40 -3.98
C VAL A 35 -3.34 2.59 -4.60
N ASP A 36 -4.56 2.35 -5.08
CA ASP A 36 -5.36 3.23 -5.91
C ASP A 36 -4.70 3.67 -7.23
N CYS A 37 -5.55 3.91 -8.22
CA CYS A 37 -5.18 4.25 -9.58
C CYS A 37 -6.21 5.27 -10.10
N GLY A 38 -6.22 6.48 -9.55
CA GLY A 38 -7.09 7.56 -9.99
C GLY A 38 -6.82 8.02 -11.42
N GLU A 39 -7.77 8.75 -12.01
CA GLU A 39 -7.70 9.25 -13.38
C GLU A 39 -6.31 9.86 -13.71
N GLY A 40 -5.72 9.46 -14.83
CA GLY A 40 -4.42 9.98 -15.30
C GLY A 40 -3.18 9.30 -14.67
N PHE A 41 -3.36 8.29 -13.82
CA PHE A 41 -2.27 7.56 -13.15
C PHE A 41 -1.14 7.15 -14.09
N GLN A 42 -1.46 6.58 -15.27
CA GLN A 42 -0.46 6.12 -16.23
C GLN A 42 0.50 7.23 -16.69
N ASN A 43 -0.01 8.47 -16.88
CA ASN A 43 0.80 9.61 -17.30
C ASN A 43 1.75 10.05 -16.18
N ARG A 44 1.25 10.05 -14.94
CA ARG A 44 2.03 10.37 -13.74
C ARG A 44 3.12 9.33 -13.52
N LEU A 45 2.80 8.06 -13.69
CA LEU A 45 3.76 6.97 -13.60
C LEU A 45 4.87 7.08 -14.66
N VAL A 46 4.53 7.39 -15.91
CA VAL A 46 5.53 7.59 -16.97
C VAL A 46 6.47 8.76 -16.63
N THR A 47 5.90 9.89 -16.22
CA THR A 47 6.65 11.08 -15.81
C THR A 47 7.57 10.78 -14.64
N HIS A 48 7.04 10.13 -13.59
CA HIS A 48 7.80 9.75 -12.39
C HIS A 48 8.95 8.80 -12.72
N ARG A 49 8.70 7.76 -13.54
CA ARG A 49 9.75 6.83 -13.98
C ARG A 49 10.85 7.50 -14.80
N SER A 50 10.49 8.46 -15.64
CA SER A 50 11.45 9.26 -16.40
C SER A 50 12.31 10.10 -15.46
N HIS A 51 11.68 10.80 -14.51
CA HIS A 51 12.36 11.59 -13.47
C HIS A 51 13.34 10.72 -12.66
N MET A 52 12.90 9.53 -12.23
CA MET A 52 13.76 8.61 -11.48
C MET A 52 14.96 8.16 -12.30
N LYS A 53 14.76 7.85 -13.59
CA LYS A 53 15.86 7.44 -14.47
C LYS A 53 16.92 8.53 -14.58
N ASN A 54 16.49 9.79 -14.69
CA ASN A 54 17.37 10.93 -14.92
C ASN A 54 18.10 11.37 -13.65
N HIS A 55 17.45 11.30 -12.48
CA HIS A 55 17.98 11.89 -11.24
C HIS A 55 18.35 10.87 -10.15
N ALA A 56 17.80 9.65 -10.19
CA ALA A 56 18.07 8.58 -9.21
C ALA A 56 18.83 7.39 -9.81
N GLY A 57 19.20 7.44 -11.10
CA GLY A 57 19.95 6.37 -11.79
C GLY A 57 19.21 5.03 -11.92
N ARG A 58 17.91 4.99 -11.59
CA ARG A 58 17.05 3.79 -11.64
C ARG A 58 15.63 4.18 -12.03
N ARG A 59 14.79 3.22 -12.43
CA ARG A 59 13.35 3.45 -12.68
C ARG A 59 12.52 2.34 -12.10
N LEU A 60 11.27 2.63 -11.73
CA LEU A 60 10.30 1.60 -11.40
C LEU A 60 10.10 0.68 -12.61
N LYS A 61 10.15 -0.63 -12.37
CA LYS A 61 9.94 -1.66 -13.38
C LYS A 61 8.49 -2.11 -13.31
N VAL A 62 7.65 -1.67 -14.24
CA VAL A 62 6.20 -1.99 -14.26
C VAL A 62 5.94 -3.50 -14.22
N SER A 63 6.81 -4.32 -14.81
CA SER A 63 6.74 -5.79 -14.71
C SER A 63 6.89 -6.36 -13.28
N LYS A 64 7.38 -5.57 -12.32
CA LYS A 64 7.44 -5.94 -10.90
C LYS A 64 6.17 -5.60 -10.12
N ILE A 65 5.18 -4.96 -10.75
CA ILE A 65 3.89 -4.69 -10.13
C ILE A 65 3.06 -5.97 -10.16
N SER A 66 2.70 -6.48 -9.00
CA SER A 66 1.98 -7.73 -8.84
C SER A 66 0.48 -7.55 -8.60
N ALA A 67 0.08 -6.47 -7.92
CA ALA A 67 -1.33 -6.17 -7.74
C ALA A 67 -1.64 -4.67 -7.76
N ILE A 68 -2.86 -4.37 -8.18
CA ILE A 68 -3.57 -3.12 -7.91
C ILE A 68 -4.50 -3.37 -6.73
N LEU A 69 -4.31 -2.62 -5.66
CA LEU A 69 -5.08 -2.68 -4.42
C LEU A 69 -5.95 -1.42 -4.37
N LEU A 70 -7.25 -1.58 -4.55
CA LEU A 70 -8.22 -0.49 -4.52
C LEU A 70 -8.73 -0.32 -3.10
N THR A 71 -8.69 0.90 -2.57
CA THR A 71 -9.16 1.20 -1.21
C THR A 71 -10.68 1.29 -1.16
N HIS A 72 -11.31 1.77 -2.23
CA HIS A 72 -12.75 1.87 -2.41
C HIS A 72 -13.07 2.24 -3.87
N GLY A 73 -14.35 2.42 -4.19
CA GLY A 73 -14.80 2.60 -5.57
C GLY A 73 -15.04 4.03 -6.06
N HIS A 74 -14.66 5.10 -5.34
CA HIS A 74 -14.76 6.44 -5.95
C HIS A 74 -13.81 6.60 -7.16
N LEU A 75 -14.23 7.40 -8.14
CA LEU A 75 -13.57 7.47 -9.46
C LEU A 75 -12.19 8.12 -9.41
N ASP A 76 -11.96 9.03 -8.47
CA ASP A 76 -10.66 9.62 -8.21
C ASP A 76 -9.65 8.62 -7.62
N HIS A 77 -10.08 7.42 -7.26
CA HIS A 77 -9.22 6.29 -6.85
C HIS A 77 -9.13 5.17 -7.89
N THR A 78 -10.03 5.12 -8.87
CA THR A 78 -10.22 3.91 -9.71
C THR A 78 -10.16 4.17 -11.21
N TRP A 79 -10.43 5.38 -11.68
CA TRP A 79 -10.66 5.63 -13.11
C TRP A 79 -9.41 5.57 -14.00
N GLY A 80 -8.23 5.44 -13.40
CA GLY A 80 -6.97 5.15 -14.08
C GLY A 80 -6.71 3.65 -14.32
N VAL A 81 -7.46 2.73 -13.69
CA VAL A 81 -7.24 1.27 -13.77
C VAL A 81 -7.33 0.77 -15.22
N LEU A 82 -8.48 0.90 -15.86
CA LEU A 82 -8.73 0.40 -17.21
C LEU A 82 -7.71 0.92 -18.26
N PRO A 83 -7.49 2.24 -18.43
CA PRO A 83 -6.55 2.72 -19.44
C PRO A 83 -5.11 2.25 -19.14
N TRP A 84 -4.74 2.12 -17.87
CA TRP A 84 -3.41 1.64 -17.52
C TRP A 84 -3.23 0.14 -17.78
N MET A 85 -4.26 -0.67 -17.56
CA MET A 85 -4.26 -2.09 -17.93
C MET A 85 -4.06 -2.29 -19.44
N GLN A 86 -4.73 -1.47 -20.26
CA GLN A 86 -4.53 -1.46 -21.72
C GLN A 86 -3.10 -1.04 -22.09
N THR A 87 -2.56 -0.01 -21.43
CA THR A 87 -1.15 0.39 -21.61
C THR A 87 -0.19 -0.76 -21.24
N MET A 88 -0.45 -1.51 -20.17
CA MET A 88 0.36 -2.68 -19.83
C MET A 88 0.29 -3.80 -20.89
N ALA A 89 -0.86 -3.97 -21.55
CA ALA A 89 -0.99 -4.90 -22.68
C ALA A 89 -0.12 -4.46 -23.86
N LEU A 90 -0.18 -3.17 -24.23
CA LEU A 90 0.63 -2.58 -25.30
C LEU A 90 2.13 -2.67 -25.01
N ASP A 91 2.52 -2.50 -23.74
CA ASP A 91 3.90 -2.69 -23.26
C ASP A 91 4.33 -4.17 -23.21
N GLY A 92 3.44 -5.11 -23.58
CA GLY A 92 3.74 -6.52 -23.71
C GLY A 92 3.85 -7.26 -22.37
N ARG A 93 3.08 -6.85 -21.35
CA ARG A 93 3.01 -7.56 -20.06
C ARG A 93 2.75 -9.06 -20.27
N LYS A 94 3.38 -9.88 -19.42
CA LYS A 94 3.21 -11.35 -19.39
C LYS A 94 2.90 -11.89 -17.99
N ASP A 95 3.42 -11.23 -16.96
CA ASP A 95 3.18 -11.63 -15.58
C ASP A 95 1.72 -11.37 -15.19
N LYS A 96 1.12 -12.27 -14.40
CA LYS A 96 -0.24 -12.13 -13.84
C LYS A 96 -0.38 -10.79 -13.10
N LEU A 97 -1.52 -10.14 -13.24
CA LEU A 97 -1.91 -8.98 -12.45
C LEU A 97 -3.12 -9.33 -11.58
N TRP A 98 -3.04 -9.02 -10.29
CA TRP A 98 -4.20 -9.08 -9.40
C TRP A 98 -4.82 -7.68 -9.31
N VAL A 99 -6.15 -7.60 -9.35
CA VAL A 99 -6.89 -6.38 -9.00
C VAL A 99 -7.81 -6.72 -7.85
N ILE A 100 -7.58 -6.09 -6.70
CA ILE A 100 -8.21 -6.48 -5.43
C ILE A 100 -8.84 -5.24 -4.79
N GLY A 101 -10.09 -5.34 -4.35
CA GLY A 101 -10.76 -4.23 -3.67
C GLY A 101 -11.99 -4.64 -2.87
N PRO A 102 -12.56 -3.73 -2.07
CA PRO A 102 -13.70 -4.04 -1.21
C PRO A 102 -15.06 -3.98 -1.92
N THR A 103 -16.02 -4.72 -1.38
CA THR A 103 -17.46 -4.62 -1.68
C THR A 103 -18.26 -4.93 -0.40
N THR A 104 -19.59 -4.88 -0.44
CA THR A 104 -20.43 -5.19 0.75
C THR A 104 -20.53 -6.70 1.01
N SER A 105 -20.82 -7.07 2.26
CA SER A 105 -21.13 -8.47 2.61
C SER A 105 -22.36 -9.00 1.88
N GLU A 106 -23.36 -8.15 1.59
CA GLU A 106 -24.55 -8.51 0.80
C GLU A 106 -24.17 -8.89 -0.65
N VAL A 107 -23.27 -8.12 -1.26
CA VAL A 107 -22.73 -8.46 -2.59
C VAL A 107 -21.97 -9.78 -2.54
N ILE A 108 -21.14 -10.01 -1.51
CA ILE A 108 -20.45 -11.29 -1.34
C ILE A 108 -21.44 -12.45 -1.19
N ASP A 109 -22.50 -12.29 -0.40
CA ASP A 109 -23.54 -13.32 -0.24
C ASP A 109 -24.22 -13.64 -1.58
N ALA A 110 -24.56 -12.61 -2.36
CA ALA A 110 -25.15 -12.77 -3.69
C ALA A 110 -24.18 -13.48 -4.67
N LEU A 111 -22.90 -13.09 -4.68
CA LEU A 111 -21.87 -13.72 -5.52
C LEU A 111 -21.64 -15.20 -5.15
N LEU A 112 -21.85 -15.56 -3.89
CA LEU A 112 -21.76 -16.94 -3.40
C LEU A 112 -23.08 -17.73 -3.50
N GLY A 113 -24.09 -17.18 -4.19
CA GLY A 113 -25.32 -17.89 -4.55
C GLY A 113 -26.51 -17.65 -3.61
N SER A 114 -26.51 -16.58 -2.82
CA SER A 114 -27.71 -16.12 -2.12
C SER A 114 -28.79 -15.66 -3.12
N ASP A 115 -30.04 -16.03 -2.87
CA ASP A 115 -31.20 -15.57 -3.66
C ASP A 115 -31.66 -14.14 -3.28
N VAL A 116 -31.01 -13.51 -2.29
CA VAL A 116 -31.32 -12.14 -1.85
C VAL A 116 -30.62 -11.16 -2.76
N GLU A 117 -31.39 -10.27 -3.40
CA GLU A 117 -30.84 -9.18 -4.21
C GLU A 117 -30.13 -8.17 -3.29
N PRO A 118 -28.82 -7.92 -3.49
CA PRO A 118 -28.05 -7.06 -2.61
C PRO A 118 -28.34 -5.59 -2.87
N GLU A 119 -28.30 -4.75 -1.83
CA GLU A 119 -28.28 -3.31 -2.04
C GLU A 119 -26.86 -2.89 -2.45
N VAL A 120 -26.70 -2.39 -3.68
CA VAL A 120 -25.41 -1.97 -4.21
C VAL A 120 -25.33 -0.45 -4.25
N THR A 121 -24.42 0.12 -3.45
CA THR A 121 -24.21 1.57 -3.41
C THR A 121 -23.66 2.07 -4.75
N PRO A 122 -24.06 3.27 -5.21
CA PRO A 122 -23.40 3.90 -6.35
C PRO A 122 -21.89 4.00 -6.11
N SER A 123 -21.09 3.63 -7.10
CA SER A 123 -19.63 3.53 -7.03
C SER A 123 -19.07 2.30 -6.32
N ASP A 124 -19.86 1.29 -5.93
CA ASP A 124 -19.31 0.00 -5.52
C ASP A 124 -18.43 -0.59 -6.65
N LEU A 125 -17.33 -1.24 -6.27
CA LEU A 125 -16.39 -1.84 -7.21
C LEU A 125 -17.02 -2.97 -8.03
N VAL A 126 -18.08 -3.63 -7.54
CA VAL A 126 -18.80 -4.64 -8.32
C VAL A 126 -19.42 -4.06 -9.60
N ILE A 127 -19.92 -2.82 -9.53
CA ILE A 127 -20.49 -2.11 -10.69
C ILE A 127 -19.39 -1.78 -11.70
N GLN A 128 -18.27 -1.27 -11.20
CA GLN A 128 -17.14 -0.89 -12.06
C GLN A 128 -16.48 -2.11 -12.70
N TYR A 129 -16.38 -3.22 -11.98
CA TYR A 129 -15.91 -4.49 -12.51
C TYR A 129 -16.73 -4.90 -13.74
N ASP A 130 -18.06 -4.92 -13.63
CA ASP A 130 -18.96 -5.28 -14.74
C ASP A 130 -18.71 -4.38 -15.96
N MET A 131 -18.70 -3.06 -15.75
CA MET A 131 -18.40 -2.09 -16.82
C MET A 131 -17.01 -2.29 -17.44
N TRP A 132 -15.98 -2.56 -16.63
CA TRP A 132 -14.62 -2.75 -17.13
C TRP A 132 -14.45 -4.06 -17.89
N MET A 133 -15.18 -5.12 -17.51
CA MET A 133 -15.20 -6.38 -18.27
C MET A 133 -15.70 -6.16 -19.69
N ASP A 134 -16.81 -5.43 -19.85
CA ASP A 134 -17.38 -5.06 -21.14
C ASP A 134 -16.44 -4.20 -21.99
N LEU A 135 -15.61 -3.39 -21.33
CA LEU A 135 -14.59 -2.56 -21.97
C LEU A 135 -13.24 -3.29 -22.19
N GLY A 136 -13.19 -4.60 -21.95
CA GLY A 136 -12.05 -5.46 -22.25
C GLY A 136 -10.98 -5.54 -21.17
N ALA A 137 -11.31 -5.32 -19.89
CA ALA A 137 -10.39 -5.49 -18.76
C ALA A 137 -10.19 -6.96 -18.33
N ASN A 138 -10.35 -7.91 -19.26
CA ASN A 138 -10.23 -9.34 -19.04
C ASN A 138 -8.97 -9.91 -19.71
N SER A 139 -8.56 -11.10 -19.26
CA SER A 139 -7.32 -11.75 -19.73
C SER A 139 -7.29 -12.01 -21.24
N GLU A 140 -8.45 -12.29 -21.85
CA GLU A 140 -8.57 -12.55 -23.28
C GLU A 140 -8.23 -11.30 -24.10
N MET A 141 -8.86 -10.17 -23.78
CA MET A 141 -8.65 -8.91 -24.49
C MET A 141 -7.27 -8.29 -24.20
N LEU A 142 -6.77 -8.43 -22.98
CA LEU A 142 -5.49 -7.84 -22.57
C LEU A 142 -4.26 -8.67 -22.98
N GLY A 143 -4.42 -9.96 -23.26
CA GLY A 143 -3.32 -10.83 -23.67
C GLY A 143 -2.30 -11.15 -22.56
N TYR A 144 -2.68 -10.92 -21.30
CA TYR A 144 -1.99 -11.37 -20.09
C TYR A 144 -3.00 -11.70 -18.99
N ASP A 145 -2.57 -12.51 -18.02
CA ASP A 145 -3.47 -13.00 -16.98
C ASP A 145 -3.86 -11.91 -15.97
N VAL A 146 -5.16 -11.73 -15.75
CA VAL A 146 -5.75 -10.79 -14.80
C VAL A 146 -6.76 -11.52 -13.92
N GLU A 147 -6.60 -11.41 -12.61
CA GLU A 147 -7.54 -11.93 -11.61
C GLU A 147 -8.16 -10.78 -10.84
N TRP A 148 -9.49 -10.74 -10.83
CA TRP A 148 -10.28 -9.73 -10.13
C TRP A 148 -10.86 -10.31 -8.85
N ILE A 149 -10.56 -9.68 -7.72
CA ILE A 149 -10.93 -10.18 -6.40
C ILE A 149 -11.70 -9.09 -5.66
N LEU A 150 -12.94 -9.37 -5.28
CA LEU A 150 -13.74 -8.51 -4.42
C LEU A 150 -13.94 -9.17 -3.06
N GLY A 151 -14.02 -8.38 -1.99
CA GLY A 151 -14.19 -8.91 -0.64
C GLY A 151 -14.79 -7.92 0.34
N ASP A 152 -15.32 -8.41 1.46
CA ASP A 152 -15.90 -7.59 2.53
C ASP A 152 -14.93 -7.38 3.71
N GLY A 153 -13.65 -7.69 3.49
CA GLY A 153 -12.57 -7.63 4.48
C GLY A 153 -12.22 -8.98 5.09
N GLU A 154 -13.19 -9.90 5.16
CA GLU A 154 -12.98 -11.25 5.70
C GLU A 154 -13.07 -12.32 4.62
N ARG A 155 -14.09 -12.21 3.77
CA ARG A 155 -14.37 -13.13 2.67
C ARG A 155 -13.96 -12.49 1.36
N TRP A 156 -13.50 -13.30 0.42
CA TRP A 156 -13.03 -12.84 -0.88
C TRP A 156 -13.55 -13.78 -1.97
N VAL A 157 -13.99 -13.21 -3.08
CA VAL A 157 -14.51 -13.92 -4.24
C VAL A 157 -13.62 -13.62 -5.43
N ASN A 158 -13.23 -14.66 -6.17
CA ASN A 158 -12.64 -14.49 -7.49
C ASN A 158 -13.75 -14.22 -8.49
N MET A 159 -13.80 -12.99 -9.01
CA MET A 159 -14.82 -12.55 -9.95
C MET A 159 -14.70 -13.24 -11.31
N ASN A 160 -13.54 -13.83 -11.63
CA ASN A 160 -13.32 -14.53 -12.88
C ASN A 160 -14.09 -15.87 -12.95
N ASP A 161 -14.28 -16.55 -11.81
CA ASP A 161 -14.91 -17.89 -11.75
C ASP A 161 -16.01 -18.04 -10.69
N GLY A 162 -16.25 -17.00 -9.89
CA GLY A 162 -17.24 -16.97 -8.81
C GLY A 162 -16.84 -17.75 -7.55
N SER A 163 -15.60 -18.24 -7.45
CA SER A 163 -15.18 -19.05 -6.31
C SER A 163 -14.81 -18.21 -5.08
N GLU A 164 -15.16 -18.71 -3.89
CA GLU A 164 -14.63 -18.17 -2.64
C GLU A 164 -13.14 -18.50 -2.51
N VAL A 165 -12.32 -17.50 -2.23
CA VAL A 165 -10.87 -17.60 -2.11
C VAL A 165 -10.36 -16.95 -0.83
N LYS A 166 -9.12 -17.27 -0.44
CA LYS A 166 -8.40 -16.46 0.54
C LYS A 166 -7.80 -15.24 -0.15
N LEU A 167 -7.65 -14.13 0.57
CA LEU A 167 -6.93 -12.95 0.08
C LEU A 167 -5.58 -13.34 -0.54
N PRO A 168 -5.38 -13.14 -1.86
CA PRO A 168 -4.16 -13.53 -2.53
C PRO A 168 -2.92 -12.88 -1.93
N GLN A 169 -1.79 -13.58 -1.97
CA GLN A 169 -0.49 -13.08 -1.50
C GLN A 169 0.50 -13.15 -2.67
N PRO A 170 0.50 -12.16 -3.59
CA PRO A 170 1.19 -12.26 -4.88
C PRO A 170 2.72 -12.31 -4.78
N LEU A 171 3.28 -11.87 -3.65
CA LEU A 171 4.72 -11.73 -3.45
C LEU A 171 5.22 -12.62 -2.31
N LYS A 172 6.35 -13.30 -2.53
CA LYS A 172 7.03 -14.07 -1.48
C LYS A 172 7.64 -13.12 -0.45
N ASN A 173 7.57 -13.49 0.83
CA ASN A 173 8.11 -12.73 1.97
C ASN A 173 7.50 -11.33 2.17
N VAL A 174 6.36 -11.07 1.54
CA VAL A 174 5.57 -9.86 1.71
C VAL A 174 4.14 -10.29 1.94
N LYS A 175 3.48 -9.70 2.93
CA LYS A 175 2.09 -9.98 3.28
C LYS A 175 1.26 -8.72 3.07
N ILE A 176 0.13 -8.88 2.39
CA ILE A 176 -0.92 -7.88 2.31
C ILE A 176 -2.11 -8.27 3.20
N SER A 177 -2.73 -7.30 3.86
CA SER A 177 -4.02 -7.44 4.53
C SER A 177 -4.87 -6.20 4.32
N ALA A 178 -6.18 -6.42 4.16
CA ALA A 178 -7.18 -5.35 4.15
C ALA A 178 -7.69 -5.12 5.58
N HIS A 179 -7.90 -3.87 5.94
CA HIS A 179 -8.47 -3.47 7.22
C HIS A 179 -9.66 -2.57 6.94
N LYS A 180 -10.83 -2.94 7.44
CA LYS A 180 -12.06 -2.19 7.21
C LYS A 180 -11.89 -0.74 7.67
N THR A 181 -12.38 0.20 6.89
CA THR A 181 -12.42 1.64 7.21
C THR A 181 -13.86 2.13 7.26
N GLN A 182 -14.05 3.42 7.56
CA GLN A 182 -15.37 4.04 7.63
C GLN A 182 -15.49 5.12 6.57
N HIS A 183 -16.23 4.84 5.50
CA HIS A 183 -16.47 5.78 4.40
C HIS A 183 -17.88 5.59 3.81
N THR A 184 -18.27 6.42 2.84
CA THR A 184 -19.63 6.44 2.26
C THR A 184 -19.96 5.24 1.36
N VAL A 185 -18.94 4.53 0.90
CA VAL A 185 -19.02 3.30 0.09
C VAL A 185 -18.13 2.23 0.74
N PRO A 186 -18.22 0.94 0.34
CA PRO A 186 -17.34 -0.09 0.86
C PRO A 186 -15.88 0.31 0.72
N SER A 187 -15.16 0.29 1.83
CA SER A 187 -13.79 0.80 1.92
C SER A 187 -12.91 -0.03 2.84
N CYS A 188 -11.62 -0.02 2.52
CA CYS A 188 -10.59 -0.61 3.36
C CYS A 188 -9.24 0.12 3.21
N ALA A 189 -8.45 0.07 4.28
CA ALA A 189 -7.04 0.39 4.27
C ALA A 189 -6.21 -0.85 3.90
N TRP A 190 -5.13 -0.65 3.14
CA TRP A 190 -4.20 -1.72 2.76
C TRP A 190 -2.94 -1.68 3.61
N LYS A 191 -2.70 -2.76 4.38
CA LYS A 191 -1.43 -3.00 5.07
C LYS A 191 -0.52 -3.87 4.22
N ILE A 192 0.70 -3.40 3.97
CA ILE A 192 1.74 -4.13 3.27
C ILE A 192 2.92 -4.30 4.23
N SER A 193 3.31 -5.54 4.49
CA SER A 193 4.36 -5.87 5.45
C SER A 193 5.39 -6.84 4.87
N THR A 194 6.64 -6.68 5.28
CA THR A 194 7.73 -7.61 4.92
C THR A 194 7.94 -8.63 6.03
N ASN A 195 8.42 -9.82 5.68
CA ASN A 195 8.83 -10.78 6.69
C ASN A 195 10.11 -10.31 7.39
N GLY A 196 10.17 -10.52 8.71
CA GLY A 196 11.41 -10.34 9.46
C GLY A 196 12.52 -11.28 8.98
N LYS A 197 13.77 -10.89 9.23
CA LYS A 197 14.95 -11.68 8.90
C LYS A 197 15.59 -12.25 10.15
N LYS A 198 16.12 -13.47 10.01
CA LYS A 198 17.08 -14.04 10.96
C LYS A 198 18.29 -13.08 11.05
N GLY A 199 18.74 -12.76 12.26
CA GLY A 199 19.91 -11.92 12.47
C GLY A 199 21.17 -12.47 11.80
N LYS A 200 22.19 -11.65 11.57
CA LYS A 200 23.42 -12.10 10.88
C LYS A 200 24.08 -13.27 11.63
N PHE A 201 24.52 -14.28 10.89
CA PHE A 201 25.29 -15.39 11.47
C PHE A 201 26.70 -14.91 11.82
N LYS A 202 27.10 -15.12 13.08
CA LYS A 202 28.37 -14.67 13.66
C LYS A 202 29.49 -15.64 13.29
N ARG A 203 29.95 -15.58 12.03
CA ARG A 203 30.98 -16.48 11.49
C ARG A 203 32.27 -16.46 12.32
N GLU A 204 32.59 -15.32 12.91
CA GLU A 204 33.71 -15.10 13.82
C GLU A 204 33.71 -16.05 15.04
N LEU A 205 32.54 -16.45 15.53
CA LEU A 205 32.40 -17.38 16.66
C LEU A 205 32.54 -18.86 16.24
N THR A 206 32.70 -19.13 14.93
CA THR A 206 32.64 -20.49 14.37
C THR A 206 33.92 -20.92 13.66
N GLN A 207 35.03 -20.21 13.85
CA GLN A 207 36.27 -20.46 13.09
C GLN A 207 36.77 -21.91 13.17
N GLN A 208 36.61 -22.56 14.33
CA GLN A 208 37.06 -23.94 14.58
C GLN A 208 35.96 -25.00 14.33
N ILE A 209 34.75 -24.59 13.94
CA ILE A 209 33.61 -25.48 13.74
C ILE A 209 33.58 -25.97 12.27
N PRO A 210 33.39 -27.27 11.98
CA PRO A 210 33.24 -27.78 10.62
C PRO A 210 32.06 -27.16 9.85
N ASP A 211 32.18 -27.05 8.53
CA ASP A 211 31.19 -26.34 7.71
C ASP A 211 29.78 -26.95 7.75
N GLU A 212 29.67 -28.26 7.94
CA GLU A 212 28.39 -28.95 8.12
C GLU A 212 27.67 -28.49 9.39
N ILE A 213 28.41 -28.37 10.50
CA ILE A 213 27.87 -27.89 11.78
C ILE A 213 27.58 -26.39 11.70
N LYS A 214 28.43 -25.61 11.01
CA LYS A 214 28.12 -24.20 10.71
C LYS A 214 26.83 -24.06 9.92
N ALA A 215 26.59 -24.89 8.91
CA ALA A 215 25.37 -24.86 8.11
C ALA A 215 24.12 -25.21 8.94
N SER A 216 24.24 -26.17 9.86
CA SER A 216 23.17 -26.55 10.78
C SER A 216 22.86 -25.44 11.80
N LEU A 217 23.88 -24.87 12.45
CA LEU A 217 23.74 -23.71 13.34
C LEU A 217 23.19 -22.48 12.59
N ALA A 218 23.62 -22.26 11.35
CA ALA A 218 23.09 -21.20 10.49
C ALA A 218 21.62 -21.47 10.10
N SER A 219 21.21 -22.71 9.94
CA SER A 219 19.80 -23.04 9.68
C SER A 219 18.92 -22.80 10.91
N GLY A 220 19.51 -22.74 12.10
CA GLY A 220 18.83 -22.50 13.37
C GLY A 220 18.69 -23.76 14.22
N ASN A 221 19.42 -24.82 13.89
CA ASN A 221 19.37 -26.07 14.62
C ASN A 221 20.49 -26.11 15.68
N ASP A 222 20.16 -26.55 16.87
CA ASP A 222 21.15 -26.84 17.91
C ASP A 222 21.89 -28.12 17.55
N VAL A 223 23.21 -28.16 17.79
CA VAL A 223 24.07 -29.27 17.35
C VAL A 223 25.05 -29.66 18.45
N GLU A 224 25.25 -30.95 18.63
CA GLU A 224 26.30 -31.47 19.49
C GLU A 224 27.62 -31.56 18.72
N PHE A 225 28.67 -30.94 19.25
CA PHE A 225 30.01 -30.93 18.66
C PHE A 225 31.07 -31.04 19.74
N GLU A 226 32.01 -31.97 19.60
CA GLU A 226 33.10 -32.23 20.57
C GLU A 226 32.62 -32.41 22.02
N GLY A 227 31.45 -33.04 22.20
CA GLY A 227 30.84 -33.26 23.52
C GLY A 227 30.18 -32.02 24.14
N GLN A 228 30.04 -30.92 23.38
CA GLN A 228 29.34 -29.71 23.79
C GLN A 228 28.09 -29.49 22.93
N LEU A 229 26.96 -29.17 23.58
CA LEU A 229 25.76 -28.70 22.89
C LEU A 229 25.92 -27.23 22.48
N LEU A 230 25.96 -26.98 21.17
CA LEU A 230 26.02 -25.65 20.59
C LEU A 230 24.61 -25.15 20.26
N LEU A 231 24.16 -24.11 20.96
CA LEU A 231 22.85 -23.50 20.73
C LEU A 231 22.91 -22.50 19.57
N ALA A 232 22.12 -22.69 18.51
CA ALA A 232 22.14 -21.88 17.30
C ALA A 232 21.93 -20.38 17.58
N LYS A 233 21.11 -20.05 18.59
CA LYS A 233 20.83 -18.67 19.01
C LYS A 233 22.10 -17.91 19.44
N ASN A 234 23.11 -18.60 19.99
CA ASN A 234 24.34 -17.96 20.46
C ASN A 234 25.25 -17.53 19.28
N TYR A 235 25.08 -18.17 18.12
CA TYR A 235 25.86 -17.93 16.90
C TYR A 235 25.16 -16.98 15.92
N ARG A 236 24.09 -16.31 16.35
CA ARG A 236 23.30 -15.43 15.52
C ARG A 236 23.01 -14.10 16.23
N GLY A 237 22.90 -13.01 15.45
CA GLY A 237 22.36 -11.75 15.95
C GLY A 237 20.86 -11.85 16.25
N GLY A 238 20.31 -10.84 16.92
CA GLY A 238 18.85 -10.71 17.11
C GLY A 238 18.11 -10.71 15.77
N SER A 239 16.88 -11.23 15.75
CA SER A 239 16.01 -11.13 14.58
C SER A 239 15.75 -9.67 14.24
N ILE A 240 15.80 -9.35 12.95
CA ILE A 240 15.42 -8.04 12.45
C ILE A 240 13.92 -8.14 12.11
N PRO A 241 13.04 -7.39 12.80
CA PRO A 241 11.62 -7.40 12.49
C PRO A 241 11.36 -6.94 11.04
N GLY A 242 10.21 -7.34 10.51
CA GLY A 242 9.75 -6.82 9.23
C GLY A 242 9.28 -5.37 9.37
N LEU A 243 9.26 -4.66 8.25
CA LEU A 243 8.67 -3.32 8.14
C LEU A 243 7.23 -3.43 7.64
N SER A 244 6.39 -2.48 8.01
CA SER A 244 4.99 -2.40 7.60
C SER A 244 4.54 -0.97 7.27
N VAL A 245 3.75 -0.85 6.21
CA VAL A 245 3.08 0.40 5.82
C VAL A 245 1.58 0.17 5.69
N ILE A 246 0.77 1.13 6.14
CA ILE A 246 -0.66 1.19 5.86
C ILE A 246 -0.93 2.38 4.94
N VAL A 247 -1.73 2.17 3.91
CA VAL A 247 -2.35 3.26 3.11
C VAL A 247 -3.84 3.24 3.41
N SER A 248 -4.36 4.33 3.98
CA SER A 248 -5.73 4.38 4.53
C SER A 248 -6.83 4.28 3.47
N GLY A 249 -6.60 4.87 2.30
CA GLY A 249 -7.70 5.32 1.44
C GLY A 249 -8.48 6.45 2.12
N ASP A 250 -9.73 6.61 1.73
CA ASP A 250 -10.63 7.59 2.33
C ASP A 250 -11.35 6.97 3.53
N THR A 251 -11.34 7.70 4.65
CA THR A 251 -11.91 7.23 5.90
C THR A 251 -12.10 8.36 6.91
N ALA A 252 -13.13 8.20 7.74
CA ALA A 252 -13.22 8.87 9.03
C ALA A 252 -12.03 8.48 9.92
N GLU A 253 -11.71 9.36 10.87
CA GLU A 253 -10.59 9.15 11.79
C GLU A 253 -10.80 7.94 12.71
N GLN A 254 -9.71 7.34 13.21
CA GLN A 254 -9.71 6.26 14.21
C GLN A 254 -10.50 5.00 13.78
N ALA A 255 -10.66 4.78 12.47
CA ALA A 255 -11.38 3.64 11.91
C ALA A 255 -10.49 2.41 11.60
N ILE A 256 -9.16 2.55 11.66
CA ILE A 256 -8.21 1.49 11.28
C ILE A 256 -7.77 0.70 12.51
N ASP A 257 -8.20 -0.56 12.62
CA ASP A 257 -7.77 -1.49 13.67
C ASP A 257 -6.57 -2.33 13.21
N ALA A 258 -5.38 -1.71 13.16
CA ALA A 258 -4.13 -2.37 12.79
C ALA A 258 -2.89 -1.60 13.21
N GLU A 259 -1.90 -2.31 13.78
CA GLU A 259 -0.58 -1.70 14.01
C GLU A 259 0.21 -1.50 12.70
N CYS A 260 1.02 -0.46 12.59
CA CYS A 260 1.99 -0.30 11.49
C CYS A 260 3.22 0.52 11.87
N ASP A 261 4.24 0.57 11.01
CA ASP A 261 5.41 1.42 11.23
C ASP A 261 5.26 2.78 10.55
N LEU A 262 4.72 2.79 9.33
CA LEU A 262 4.37 4.01 8.58
C LEU A 262 2.89 3.99 8.25
N LEU A 263 2.17 5.03 8.66
CA LEU A 263 0.79 5.27 8.26
C LEU A 263 0.73 6.38 7.20
N ILE A 264 0.21 6.07 6.02
CA ILE A 264 -0.18 7.05 5.00
C ILE A 264 -1.68 7.26 5.14
N HIS A 265 -2.07 8.45 5.59
CA HIS A 265 -3.45 8.75 5.93
C HIS A 265 -3.99 9.95 5.17
N GLU A 266 -5.26 9.88 4.77
CA GLU A 266 -5.96 11.06 4.27
C GLU A 266 -6.05 12.17 5.34
N ALA A 267 -5.92 13.40 4.90
CA ALA A 267 -6.04 14.60 5.72
C ALA A 267 -6.81 15.65 4.94
N THR A 268 -8.00 15.26 4.48
CA THR A 268 -8.83 16.07 3.58
C THR A 268 -9.11 17.45 4.17
N PHE A 269 -9.32 17.52 5.49
CA PHE A 269 -9.69 18.74 6.20
C PHE A 269 -8.71 19.13 7.31
N LEU A 270 -8.83 20.38 7.77
CA LEU A 270 -8.26 20.83 9.05
C LEU A 270 -9.29 20.64 10.17
N GLN A 271 -8.84 20.65 11.41
CA GLN A 271 -9.68 20.50 12.60
C GLN A 271 -10.81 21.54 12.66
N SER A 272 -10.57 22.75 12.12
CA SER A 272 -11.58 23.81 11.96
C SER A 272 -12.77 23.43 11.08
N HIS A 273 -12.65 22.36 10.27
CA HIS A 273 -13.68 21.82 9.40
C HIS A 273 -14.04 20.37 9.78
N SER A 274 -13.86 19.99 11.06
CA SER A 274 -14.20 18.66 11.56
C SER A 274 -15.66 18.27 11.34
N ASP A 275 -16.60 19.22 11.43
CA ASP A 275 -18.01 18.98 11.11
C ASP A 275 -18.20 18.44 9.68
N ILE A 276 -17.50 19.05 8.70
CA ILE A 276 -17.54 18.64 7.29
C ILE A 276 -16.84 17.30 7.09
N ALA A 277 -15.71 17.09 7.78
CA ALA A 277 -15.00 15.82 7.74
C ALA A 277 -15.91 14.67 8.22
N ASN A 278 -16.60 14.86 9.34
CA ASN A 278 -17.53 13.88 9.91
C ASN A 278 -18.74 13.63 9.01
N GLU A 279 -19.34 14.69 8.44
CA GLU A 279 -20.49 14.58 7.53
C GLU A 279 -20.17 13.73 6.29
N HIS A 280 -18.96 13.90 5.75
CA HIS A 280 -18.53 13.19 4.54
C HIS A 280 -17.66 11.96 4.81
N LEU A 281 -17.54 11.53 6.08
CA LEU A 281 -16.72 10.38 6.50
C LEU A 281 -15.27 10.45 5.98
N HIS A 282 -14.66 11.62 6.20
CA HIS A 282 -13.25 11.93 5.95
C HIS A 282 -12.54 12.30 7.25
N SER A 283 -11.23 12.50 7.18
CA SER A 283 -10.39 12.85 8.34
C SER A 283 -9.88 14.28 8.30
N THR A 284 -9.68 14.83 9.50
CA THR A 284 -8.85 16.04 9.68
C THR A 284 -7.37 15.65 9.80
N ALA A 285 -6.44 16.60 9.65
CA ALA A 285 -5.02 16.33 9.87
C ALA A 285 -4.74 15.92 11.34
N ALA A 286 -5.41 16.55 12.31
CA ALA A 286 -5.38 16.11 13.70
C ALA A 286 -5.98 14.71 13.88
N GLY A 287 -7.05 14.37 13.16
CA GLY A 287 -7.66 13.05 13.19
C GLY A 287 -6.75 11.96 12.64
N ALA A 288 -6.09 12.22 11.51
CA ALA A 288 -5.03 11.37 10.97
C ALA A 288 -3.91 11.13 11.99
N ALA A 289 -3.53 12.15 12.76
CA ALA A 289 -2.54 12.04 13.83
C ALA A 289 -3.03 11.19 15.02
N ARG A 290 -4.31 11.29 15.39
CA ARG A 290 -4.91 10.40 16.40
C ARG A 290 -4.93 8.96 15.92
N THR A 291 -5.34 8.70 14.67
CA THR A 291 -5.28 7.36 14.06
C THR A 291 -3.86 6.80 14.08
N ALA A 292 -2.85 7.61 13.79
CA ALA A 292 -1.44 7.20 13.83
C ALA A 292 -1.02 6.72 15.23
N VAL A 293 -1.42 7.44 16.28
CA VAL A 293 -1.14 7.06 17.67
C VAL A 293 -1.80 5.73 18.03
N GLU A 294 -3.06 5.52 17.63
CA GLU A 294 -3.78 4.27 17.89
C GLU A 294 -3.22 3.07 17.13
N CYS A 295 -2.81 3.29 15.87
CA CYS A 295 -2.11 2.29 15.06
C CYS A 295 -0.67 2.02 15.55
N GLY A 296 -0.20 2.68 16.62
CA GLY A 296 1.19 2.57 17.08
C GLY A 296 2.21 2.96 16.02
N ALA A 297 1.82 3.81 15.05
CA ALA A 297 2.66 4.21 13.94
C ALA A 297 3.89 4.97 14.45
N LYS A 298 5.05 4.67 13.88
CA LYS A 298 6.29 5.43 14.17
C LYS A 298 6.32 6.73 13.38
N HIS A 299 5.71 6.71 12.19
CA HIS A 299 5.66 7.83 11.27
C HIS A 299 4.26 7.98 10.67
N LEU A 300 3.84 9.22 10.51
CA LEU A 300 2.63 9.60 9.79
C LEU A 300 2.98 10.40 8.54
N ALA A 301 2.37 10.04 7.41
CA ALA A 301 2.44 10.79 6.18
C ALA A 301 1.03 11.20 5.73
N LEU A 302 0.81 12.50 5.61
CA LEU A 302 -0.48 13.08 5.24
C LEU A 302 -0.62 13.13 3.72
N THR A 303 -1.82 12.85 3.20
CA THR A 303 -2.16 12.96 1.77
C THR A 303 -3.64 13.32 1.58
N HIS A 304 -4.13 13.29 0.34
CA HIS A 304 -5.55 13.42 -0.01
C HIS A 304 -6.18 14.73 0.49
N TYR A 305 -5.55 15.85 0.16
CA TYR A 305 -5.93 17.16 0.66
C TYR A 305 -7.08 17.77 -0.14
N SER A 306 -7.98 18.46 0.56
CA SER A 306 -8.99 19.30 -0.09
C SER A 306 -8.35 20.31 -1.03
N GLY A 307 -8.97 20.53 -2.20
CA GLY A 307 -8.62 21.60 -3.12
C GLY A 307 -8.77 23.02 -2.54
N ARG A 308 -9.29 23.15 -1.31
CA ARG A 308 -9.34 24.40 -0.52
C ARG A 308 -8.00 24.77 0.13
N LEU A 309 -7.13 23.78 0.38
CA LEU A 309 -5.85 24.00 1.06
C LEU A 309 -4.79 24.44 0.04
N GLU A 310 -4.31 25.67 0.12
CA GLU A 310 -3.28 26.23 -0.78
C GLU A 310 -1.91 25.56 -0.66
N ASN A 311 -1.57 25.12 0.55
CA ASN A 311 -0.35 24.40 0.87
C ASN A 311 -0.59 23.46 2.06
N HIS A 312 0.43 22.66 2.41
CA HIS A 312 0.31 21.60 3.42
C HIS A 312 0.72 22.03 4.84
N GLU A 313 1.23 23.25 5.02
CA GLU A 313 1.77 23.72 6.29
C GLU A 313 0.72 23.71 7.42
N PRO A 314 -0.55 24.11 7.19
CA PRO A 314 -1.57 24.02 8.22
C PRO A 314 -1.85 22.59 8.67
N SER A 315 -1.98 21.64 7.73
CA SER A 315 -2.20 20.22 8.05
C SER A 315 -1.01 19.64 8.80
N LEU A 316 0.21 20.01 8.40
CA LEU A 316 1.44 19.55 9.03
C LEU A 316 1.58 20.08 10.46
N SER A 317 1.33 21.37 10.66
CA SER A 317 1.35 22.01 11.99
C SER A 317 0.34 21.35 12.93
N GLU A 318 -0.90 21.18 12.46
CA GLU A 318 -1.98 20.57 13.24
C GLU A 318 -1.67 19.13 13.65
N ALA A 319 -1.19 18.30 12.72
CA ALA A 319 -0.86 16.90 13.02
C ALA A 319 0.36 16.77 13.96
N ARG A 320 1.33 17.68 13.87
CA ARG A 320 2.54 17.70 14.73
C ARG A 320 2.26 18.04 16.19
N GLU A 321 1.10 18.62 16.50
CA GLU A 321 0.66 18.80 17.89
C GLU A 321 0.36 17.47 18.59
N ILE A 322 0.08 16.40 17.83
CA ILE A 322 -0.37 15.10 18.33
C ILE A 322 0.67 14.00 18.07
N HIS A 323 1.28 13.97 16.89
CA HIS A 323 2.24 12.93 16.49
C HIS A 323 3.62 13.53 16.23
N GLN A 324 4.68 12.91 16.78
CA GLN A 324 6.02 13.51 16.77
C GLN A 324 6.71 13.45 15.40
N SER A 325 6.41 12.44 14.60
CA SER A 325 6.98 12.30 13.26
C SER A 325 5.89 12.37 12.20
N VAL A 326 5.76 13.53 11.57
CA VAL A 326 4.76 13.81 10.54
C VAL A 326 5.41 14.45 9.33
N VAL A 327 5.07 13.94 8.16
CA VAL A 327 5.41 14.53 6.86
C VAL A 327 4.14 14.80 6.05
N ALA A 328 4.18 15.82 5.21
CA ALA A 328 3.11 16.14 4.27
C ALA A 328 3.57 15.82 2.85
N LEU A 329 2.73 15.08 2.10
CA LEU A 329 3.14 14.52 0.81
C LEU A 329 2.74 15.41 -0.36
N SER A 330 3.62 15.48 -1.36
CA SER A 330 3.34 16.07 -2.67
C SER A 330 3.45 15.04 -3.79
N ASP A 331 2.83 15.34 -4.92
CA ASP A 331 2.89 14.52 -6.13
C ASP A 331 4.36 14.26 -6.56
N GLY A 332 4.76 12.99 -6.57
CA GLY A 332 6.08 12.51 -6.96
C GLY A 332 7.07 12.35 -5.81
N ASP A 333 6.66 12.64 -4.58
CA ASP A 333 7.46 12.38 -3.39
C ASP A 333 7.75 10.88 -3.21
N ARG A 334 8.85 10.60 -2.52
CA ARG A 334 9.26 9.24 -2.16
C ARG A 334 9.48 9.16 -0.65
N LEU A 335 8.87 8.17 -0.01
CA LEU A 335 9.12 7.84 1.38
C LEU A 335 9.91 6.55 1.45
N ILE A 336 11.02 6.53 2.17
CA ILE A 336 11.83 5.32 2.38
C ILE A 336 11.80 5.00 3.87
N LEU A 337 11.09 3.94 4.26
CA LEU A 337 11.15 3.37 5.59
C LEU A 337 12.30 2.36 5.64
N ASN A 338 13.34 2.68 6.41
CA ASN A 338 14.58 1.90 6.50
C ASN A 338 14.47 0.74 7.51
N ASP A 339 15.41 -0.21 7.46
CA ASP A 339 15.49 -1.36 8.39
C ASP A 339 15.59 -0.98 9.87
N ASP A 340 16.11 0.21 10.17
CA ASP A 340 16.22 0.76 11.54
C ASP A 340 14.97 1.54 11.95
N PHE A 341 13.91 1.47 11.14
CA PHE A 341 12.68 2.23 11.25
C PHE A 341 12.82 3.73 11.10
N SER A 342 13.96 4.26 10.64
CA SER A 342 14.03 5.67 10.24
C SER A 342 13.25 5.90 8.93
N LEU A 343 12.61 7.06 8.82
CA LEU A 343 11.94 7.50 7.61
C LEU A 343 12.78 8.54 6.89
N SER A 344 13.03 8.33 5.59
CA SER A 344 13.56 9.37 4.71
C SER A 344 12.45 9.88 3.79
N HIS A 345 12.11 11.17 3.91
CA HIS A 345 11.20 11.84 2.98
C HIS A 345 12.02 12.55 1.91
N LEU A 346 11.88 12.08 0.68
CA LEU A 346 12.50 12.65 -0.50
C LEU A 346 11.43 13.46 -1.24
N HIS A 347 11.50 14.78 -1.11
CA HIS A 347 10.60 15.69 -1.79
C HIS A 347 11.04 15.87 -3.24
N LYS A 348 10.10 15.79 -4.18
CA LYS A 348 10.43 15.92 -5.61
C LYS A 348 10.68 17.38 -5.98
N SER A 349 11.82 17.64 -6.62
CA SER A 349 12.14 18.94 -7.24
C SER A 349 12.51 18.78 -8.72
N SER A 350 12.74 19.89 -9.44
CA SER A 350 13.16 19.85 -10.85
C SER A 350 14.53 19.18 -11.03
N GLU A 351 15.39 19.27 -10.03
CA GLU A 351 16.75 18.71 -10.05
C GLU A 351 16.82 17.27 -9.50
N GLY A 352 15.69 16.68 -9.12
CA GLY A 352 15.62 15.31 -8.64
C GLY A 352 14.77 15.19 -7.39
N TRP A 353 15.42 14.79 -6.30
CA TRP A 353 14.80 14.73 -4.98
C TRP A 353 15.72 15.34 -3.92
N GLU A 354 15.13 16.14 -3.06
CA GLU A 354 15.77 16.74 -1.90
C GLU A 354 15.28 16.02 -0.65
N GLN A 355 16.21 15.64 0.23
CA GLN A 355 15.85 15.03 1.50
C GLN A 355 15.31 16.13 2.42
N GLN A 356 14.09 15.93 2.93
CA GLN A 356 13.52 16.74 4.00
C GLN A 356 13.98 16.18 5.34
N ASP A 357 14.39 17.08 6.24
CA ASP A 357 14.84 16.75 7.61
C ASP A 357 13.67 16.47 8.57
#